data_AF-A0A4R4EAK1-F1
#
_entry.id   AF-A0A4R4EAK1-F1
#
_cell.length_a   1.000
_cell.length_b   1.000
_cell.length_c   1.000
_cell.angle_alpha   90.00
_cell.angle_beta   90.00
_cell.angle_gamma   90.00
#
_symmetry.space_group_name_H-M   'P 1'
#
loop_
_entity.id
_entity.type
_entity.pdbx_description
1 polymer ?
#
loop_
_entity_poly.entity_id
_entity_poly.type
_entity_poly.pdbx_seq_one_letter_code
_entity_poly.pdbx_strand_id
1 'polypeptide(L)'
;MDPELHERLDKLERHLAGKKKDLWDKLAVIAPLLLPVALTLVGWHFTNEHNRNQLELQRKSHESELQVAYINSSVGQSELIKDFMQQLTNPDTAVRNIAIEAVLYAAPTPGKRIVEIIARNEGAAGSATARNALQAKRSDLVEALFAAENASRLQAATEIMQNWSADEELLHVLLERSGRCLSDHGVAPDCADGIYQTVSVLPSFTHRLLQAHKPELQALLRRLPRNSPLTMGQGAVLAGKIE
;
A
#
# COMPACT_ATOMS: atom_id res chain seq x y z
N MET A 1 -18.31 57.24 -72.13
CA MET A 1 -17.51 56.79 -70.97
C MET A 1 -18.31 57.19 -69.76
N ASP A 2 -19.04 56.22 -69.21
CA ASP A 2 -20.30 56.50 -68.52
C ASP A 2 -20.08 56.92 -67.06
N PRO A 3 -20.65 58.06 -66.63
CA PRO A 3 -20.52 58.59 -65.26
C PRO A 3 -21.11 57.66 -64.19
N GLU A 4 -21.98 56.74 -64.59
CA GLU A 4 -22.59 55.73 -63.72
C GLU A 4 -21.57 54.69 -63.20
N LEU A 5 -20.51 54.42 -63.97
CA LEU A 5 -19.44 53.48 -63.58
C LEU A 5 -18.55 54.07 -62.49
N HIS A 6 -18.27 55.37 -62.56
CA HIS A 6 -17.51 56.07 -61.52
C HIS A 6 -18.31 56.20 -60.23
N GLU A 7 -19.61 56.46 -60.29
CA GLU A 7 -20.45 56.52 -59.10
C GLU A 7 -20.56 55.15 -58.39
N ARG A 8 -20.61 54.05 -59.16
CA ARG A 8 -20.61 52.68 -58.60
C ARG A 8 -19.26 52.31 -57.98
N LEU A 9 -18.15 52.74 -58.58
CA LEU A 9 -16.81 52.56 -58.02
C LEU A 9 -16.64 53.35 -56.71
N ASP A 10 -17.05 54.62 -56.68
CA ASP A 10 -16.96 55.47 -55.50
C ASP A 10 -17.83 54.96 -54.33
N LYS A 11 -19.01 54.38 -54.63
CA LYS A 11 -19.87 53.74 -53.63
C LYS A 11 -19.25 52.46 -53.04
N LEU A 12 -18.56 51.67 -53.87
CA LEU A 12 -17.87 50.46 -53.43
C LEU A 12 -16.63 50.80 -52.58
N GLU A 13 -15.87 51.83 -52.95
CA GLU A 13 -14.68 52.26 -52.23
C GLU A 13 -15.01 52.83 -50.85
N ARG A 14 -16.09 53.61 -50.73
CA ARG A 14 -16.57 54.13 -49.43
C ARG A 14 -17.17 53.05 -48.53
N HIS A 15 -17.76 51.99 -49.08
CA HIS A 15 -18.24 50.85 -48.28
C HIS A 15 -17.11 49.93 -47.80
N LEU A 16 -15.97 49.89 -48.50
CA LEU A 16 -14.79 49.15 -48.06
C LEU A 16 -13.95 49.92 -47.03
N ALA A 17 -13.86 51.25 -47.14
CA ALA A 17 -13.08 52.09 -46.22
C ALA A 17 -13.65 52.15 -44.78
N GLY A 18 -14.94 51.81 -44.57
CA GLY A 18 -15.61 51.87 -43.27
C GLY A 18 -15.67 50.55 -42.49
N LYS A 19 -15.16 49.43 -43.03
CA LYS A 19 -15.30 48.12 -42.39
C LYS A 19 -14.31 48.00 -41.22
N LYS A 20 -14.83 48.18 -40.00
CA LYS A 20 -14.13 47.99 -38.72
C LYS A 20 -13.27 46.72 -38.77
N LYS A 21 -11.98 46.87 -38.40
CA LYS A 21 -10.99 45.81 -38.17
C LYS A 21 -11.69 44.52 -37.74
N ASP A 22 -11.75 43.61 -38.70
CA ASP A 22 -12.52 42.38 -38.64
C ASP A 22 -12.05 41.56 -37.44
N LEU A 23 -12.97 40.96 -36.69
CA LEU A 23 -12.61 40.07 -35.58
C LEU A 23 -11.66 38.96 -36.05
N TRP A 24 -11.73 38.62 -37.34
CA TRP A 24 -10.82 37.74 -38.06
C TRP A 24 -9.37 38.21 -38.09
N ASP A 25 -9.10 39.51 -38.23
CA ASP A 25 -7.72 40.03 -38.18
C ASP A 25 -7.14 39.96 -36.76
N LYS A 26 -7.97 40.22 -35.73
CA LYS A 26 -7.54 40.05 -34.34
C LYS A 26 -7.29 38.58 -33.98
N LEU A 27 -8.09 37.67 -34.54
CA LEU A 27 -7.92 36.23 -34.40
C LEU A 27 -6.66 35.75 -35.14
N ALA A 28 -6.36 36.30 -36.32
CA ALA A 28 -5.15 36.02 -37.10
C ALA A 28 -3.86 36.44 -36.37
N VAL A 29 -3.91 37.49 -35.55
CA VAL A 29 -2.77 37.92 -34.71
C VAL A 29 -2.55 37.00 -33.50
N ILE A 30 -3.61 36.39 -32.95
CA ILE A 30 -3.54 35.53 -31.75
C ILE A 30 -3.41 34.03 -32.12
N ALA A 31 -3.85 33.64 -33.32
CA ALA A 31 -3.80 32.26 -33.83
C ALA A 31 -2.41 31.60 -33.76
N PRO A 32 -1.28 32.28 -34.05
CA PRO A 32 0.05 31.68 -33.94
C PRO A 32 0.44 31.32 -32.50
N LEU A 33 -0.17 31.97 -31.50
CA LEU A 33 0.03 31.73 -30.08
C LEU A 33 -0.90 30.65 -29.52
N LEU A 34 -2.10 30.51 -30.09
CA LEU A 34 -3.09 29.50 -29.68
C LEU A 34 -2.71 28.09 -30.14
N LEU A 35 -2.04 27.95 -31.30
CA LEU A 35 -1.61 26.65 -31.82
C LEU A 35 -0.63 25.92 -30.87
N PRO A 36 0.46 26.55 -30.38
CA PRO A 36 1.34 25.94 -29.38
C PRO A 36 0.63 25.60 -28.08
N VAL A 37 -0.24 26.49 -27.59
CA VAL A 37 -0.97 26.29 -26.33
C VAL A 37 -1.93 25.10 -26.43
N ALA A 38 -2.69 25.01 -27.53
CA ALA A 38 -3.57 23.87 -27.79
C ALA A 38 -2.78 22.56 -27.88
N LEU A 39 -1.65 22.55 -28.60
CA LEU A 39 -0.77 21.37 -28.68
C LEU A 39 -0.20 20.97 -27.33
N THR A 40 0.20 21.91 -26.48
CA THR A 40 0.66 21.60 -25.12
C THR A 40 -0.45 21.09 -24.22
N LEU A 41 -1.67 21.62 -24.31
CA LEU A 41 -2.81 21.15 -23.52
C LEU A 41 -3.24 19.74 -23.93
N VAL A 42 -3.28 19.47 -25.23
CA VAL A 42 -3.57 18.12 -25.75
C VAL A 42 -2.45 17.16 -25.37
N GLY A 43 -1.18 17.57 -25.51
CA GLY A 43 -0.02 16.78 -25.10
C GLY A 43 -0.01 16.47 -23.61
N TRP A 44 -0.32 17.46 -22.75
CA TRP A 44 -0.43 17.28 -21.30
C TRP A 44 -1.58 16.34 -20.92
N HIS A 45 -2.77 16.54 -21.50
CA HIS A 45 -3.92 15.67 -21.24
C HIS A 45 -3.65 14.23 -21.68
N PHE A 46 -3.11 14.04 -22.89
CA PHE A 46 -2.78 12.71 -23.41
C PHE A 46 -1.68 12.05 -22.60
N THR A 47 -0.62 12.77 -22.22
CA THR A 47 0.48 12.24 -21.39
C THR A 47 -0.03 11.85 -20.00
N ASN A 48 -0.88 12.67 -19.38
CA ASN A 48 -1.40 12.39 -18.05
C ASN A 48 -2.35 11.19 -18.04
N GLU A 49 -3.26 11.10 -19.01
CA GLU A 49 -4.15 9.93 -19.16
C GLU A 49 -3.40 8.67 -19.60
N HIS A 50 -2.41 8.79 -20.48
CA HIS A 50 -1.58 7.66 -20.87
C HIS A 50 -0.73 7.13 -19.70
N ASN A 51 -0.14 8.02 -18.89
CA ASN A 51 0.58 7.65 -17.67
C ASN A 51 -0.36 7.00 -16.63
N ARG A 52 -1.58 7.51 -16.48
CA ARG A 52 -2.60 6.89 -15.61
C ARG A 52 -2.96 5.48 -16.06
N ASN A 53 -3.25 5.29 -17.34
CA ASN A 53 -3.57 3.97 -17.88
C ASN A 53 -2.39 3.00 -17.79
N GLN A 54 -1.16 3.45 -18.04
CA GLN A 54 0.03 2.60 -17.86
C GLN A 54 0.21 2.20 -16.39
N LEU A 55 0.03 3.12 -15.44
CA LEU A 55 0.08 2.82 -14.01
C LEU A 55 -1.03 1.85 -13.59
N GLU A 56 -2.24 1.99 -14.15
CA GLU A 56 -3.36 1.08 -13.86
C GLU A 56 -3.14 -0.32 -14.46
N LEU A 57 -2.60 -0.41 -15.68
CA LEU A 57 -2.22 -1.68 -16.31
C LEU A 57 -1.08 -2.36 -15.55
N GLN A 58 -0.07 -1.61 -15.11
CA GLN A 58 0.99 -2.14 -14.24
C GLN A 58 0.41 -2.64 -12.92
N ARG A 59 -0.47 -1.89 -12.26
CA ARG A 59 -1.16 -2.34 -11.03
C ARG A 59 -1.94 -3.63 -11.25
N LYS A 60 -2.76 -3.73 -12.30
CA LYS A 60 -3.53 -4.93 -12.62
C LYS A 60 -2.65 -6.13 -12.95
N SER A 61 -1.57 -5.93 -13.72
CA SER A 61 -0.60 -6.99 -14.02
C SER A 61 0.07 -7.49 -12.75
N HIS A 62 0.49 -6.57 -11.87
CA HIS A 62 1.15 -6.90 -10.62
C HIS A 62 0.19 -7.59 -9.64
N GLU A 63 -1.08 -7.19 -9.57
CA GLU A 63 -2.12 -7.88 -8.80
C GLU A 63 -2.37 -9.30 -9.32
N SER A 64 -2.43 -9.49 -10.64
CA SER A 64 -2.59 -10.80 -11.28
C SER A 64 -1.39 -11.72 -10.99
N GLU A 65 -0.16 -11.20 -11.12
CA GLU A 65 1.06 -11.95 -10.78
C GLU A 65 1.10 -12.33 -9.31
N LEU A 66 0.71 -11.42 -8.41
CA LEU A 66 0.57 -11.71 -6.98
C LEU A 66 -0.49 -12.79 -6.73
N GLN A 67 -1.60 -12.77 -7.44
CA GLN A 67 -2.65 -13.77 -7.32
C GLN A 67 -2.19 -15.16 -7.78
N VAL A 68 -1.46 -15.24 -8.90
CA VAL A 68 -0.88 -16.50 -9.39
C VAL A 68 0.19 -17.02 -8.43
N ALA A 69 1.09 -16.15 -7.96
CA ALA A 69 2.08 -16.51 -6.96
C ALA A 69 1.44 -17.00 -5.66
N TYR A 70 0.34 -16.35 -5.23
CA TYR A 70 -0.43 -16.76 -4.06
C TYR A 70 -1.06 -18.15 -4.24
N ILE A 71 -1.69 -18.43 -5.39
CA ILE A 71 -2.28 -19.75 -5.69
C ILE A 71 -1.21 -20.83 -5.69
N ASN A 72 -0.09 -20.61 -6.39
CA ASN A 72 1.02 -21.57 -6.46
C ASN A 72 1.64 -21.82 -5.08
N SER A 73 1.83 -20.76 -4.29
CA SER A 73 2.30 -20.85 -2.91
C SER A 73 1.34 -21.66 -2.04
N SER A 74 0.02 -21.45 -2.19
CA SER A 74 -1.01 -22.15 -1.41
C SER A 74 -1.00 -23.67 -1.64
N VAL A 75 -0.79 -24.10 -2.89
CA VAL A 75 -0.70 -25.54 -3.23
C VAL A 75 0.54 -26.16 -2.58
N GLY A 76 1.72 -25.55 -2.72
CA GLY A 76 2.95 -26.06 -2.11
C GLY A 76 2.88 -26.10 -0.57
N GLN A 77 2.25 -25.09 0.05
CA GLN A 77 2.04 -25.07 1.50
C GLN A 77 1.11 -26.20 1.98
N SER A 78 0.13 -26.59 1.17
CA SER A 78 -0.82 -27.66 1.52
C SER A 78 -0.15 -29.04 1.50
N GLU A 79 0.74 -29.29 0.55
CA GLU A 79 1.55 -30.52 0.51
C GLU A 79 2.49 -30.60 1.71
N LEU A 80 3.17 -29.50 2.03
CA LEU A 80 4.06 -29.43 3.19
C LEU A 80 3.31 -29.73 4.51
N ILE A 81 2.08 -29.24 4.67
CA ILE A 81 1.29 -29.56 5.87
C ILE A 81 1.02 -31.05 5.99
N LYS A 82 0.68 -31.72 4.89
CA LYS A 82 0.42 -33.17 4.91
C LYS A 82 1.62 -33.92 5.49
N ASP A 83 2.84 -33.51 5.15
CA ASP A 83 4.07 -34.11 5.67
C ASP A 83 4.29 -33.81 7.16
N PHE A 84 3.89 -32.62 7.61
CA PHE A 84 3.96 -32.25 9.03
C PHE A 84 2.85 -32.85 9.90
N MET A 85 1.69 -33.25 9.37
CA MET A 85 0.56 -33.76 10.16
C MET A 85 0.94 -34.96 11.03
N GLN A 86 1.77 -35.87 10.52
CA GLN A 86 2.25 -37.01 11.30
C GLN A 86 3.20 -36.56 12.42
N GLN A 87 4.04 -35.56 12.17
CA GLN A 87 4.99 -35.06 13.16
C GLN A 87 4.32 -34.22 14.25
N LEU A 88 3.27 -33.46 13.90
CA LEU A 88 2.47 -32.68 14.84
C LEU A 88 1.69 -33.55 15.84
N THR A 89 1.46 -34.82 15.51
CA THR A 89 0.78 -35.80 16.39
C THR A 89 1.73 -36.86 16.95
N ASN A 90 3.03 -36.73 16.68
CA ASN A 90 4.06 -37.67 17.14
C ASN A 90 4.08 -37.71 18.68
N PRO A 91 4.11 -38.88 19.34
CA PRO A 91 4.22 -38.98 20.79
C PRO A 91 5.51 -38.34 21.34
N ASP A 92 6.60 -38.39 20.56
CA ASP A 92 7.87 -37.73 20.92
C ASP A 92 7.68 -36.21 20.99
N THR A 93 7.89 -35.68 22.19
CA THR A 93 7.77 -34.25 22.48
C THR A 93 8.73 -33.39 21.66
N ALA A 94 9.95 -33.86 21.39
CA ALA A 94 10.97 -33.08 20.69
C ALA A 94 10.60 -32.95 19.21
N VAL A 95 10.26 -34.07 18.57
CA VAL A 95 9.84 -34.10 17.15
C VAL A 95 8.60 -33.24 16.93
N ARG A 96 7.61 -33.36 17.82
CA ARG A 96 6.39 -32.55 17.75
C ARG A 96 6.65 -31.06 17.93
N ASN A 97 7.52 -30.68 18.87
CA ASN A 97 7.86 -29.28 19.10
C ASN A 97 8.56 -28.66 17.88
N ILE A 98 9.49 -29.39 17.27
CA ILE A 98 10.15 -28.96 16.03
C ILE A 98 9.12 -28.81 14.90
N ALA A 99 8.17 -29.74 14.77
CA ALA A 99 7.13 -29.65 13.76
C ALA A 99 6.21 -28.43 13.95
N ILE A 100 5.87 -28.09 15.19
CA ILE A 100 5.06 -26.91 15.54
C ILE A 100 5.78 -25.62 15.09
N GLU A 101 7.07 -25.50 15.34
CA GLU A 101 7.84 -24.34 14.88
C GLU A 101 8.00 -24.35 13.36
N ALA A 102 8.43 -25.47 12.78
CA ALA A 102 8.71 -25.59 11.35
C ALA A 102 7.48 -25.26 10.48
N VAL A 103 6.29 -25.74 10.85
CA VAL A 103 5.07 -25.46 10.06
C VAL A 103 4.71 -23.98 10.07
N LEU A 104 5.00 -23.27 11.16
CA LEU A 104 4.70 -21.84 11.29
C LEU A 104 5.56 -20.98 10.35
N TYR A 105 6.81 -21.38 10.10
CA TYR A 105 7.71 -20.67 9.19
C TYR A 105 7.60 -21.14 7.74
N ALA A 106 7.43 -22.44 7.51
CA ALA A 106 7.41 -23.02 6.18
C ALA A 106 6.06 -22.81 5.46
N ALA A 107 4.95 -22.73 6.21
CA ALA A 107 3.63 -22.47 5.66
C ALA A 107 2.89 -21.42 6.49
N PRO A 108 3.24 -20.12 6.42
CA PRO A 108 2.74 -19.10 7.34
C PRO A 108 1.22 -19.01 7.43
N THR A 109 0.49 -19.09 6.31
CA THR A 109 -0.96 -18.97 6.29
C THR A 109 -1.65 -20.15 7.00
N PRO A 110 -1.53 -21.40 6.51
CA PRO A 110 -2.21 -22.51 7.15
C PRO A 110 -1.49 -23.03 8.40
N GLY A 111 -0.17 -22.87 8.49
CA GLY A 111 0.66 -23.21 9.65
C GLY A 111 0.31 -22.37 10.87
N LYS A 112 0.14 -21.04 10.74
CA LYS A 112 -0.37 -20.21 11.84
C LYS A 112 -1.69 -20.73 12.38
N ARG A 113 -2.65 -21.04 11.49
CA ARG A 113 -3.97 -21.55 11.90
C ARG A 113 -3.86 -22.88 12.64
N ILE A 114 -3.00 -23.80 12.19
CA ILE A 114 -2.76 -25.08 12.87
C ILE A 114 -2.17 -24.85 14.26
N VAL A 115 -1.13 -24.01 14.37
CA VAL A 115 -0.47 -23.72 15.63
C VAL A 115 -1.42 -23.00 16.60
N GLU A 116 -2.27 -22.08 16.13
CA GLU A 116 -3.33 -21.46 16.94
C GLU A 116 -4.33 -22.50 17.49
N ILE A 117 -4.71 -23.50 16.70
CA ILE A 117 -5.60 -24.59 17.15
C ILE A 117 -4.92 -25.40 18.27
N ILE A 118 -3.64 -25.74 18.10
CA ILE A 118 -2.86 -26.47 19.12
C ILE A 118 -2.71 -25.63 20.40
N ALA A 119 -2.45 -24.32 20.25
CA ALA A 119 -2.28 -23.38 21.36
C ALA A 119 -3.57 -23.21 22.19
N ARG A 120 -4.75 -23.22 21.54
CA ARG A 120 -6.05 -23.05 22.20
C ARG A 120 -6.55 -24.29 22.94
N ASN A 121 -6.05 -25.47 22.60
CA ASN A 121 -6.47 -26.71 23.24
C ASN A 121 -5.68 -26.92 24.55
N GLU A 122 -6.15 -26.29 25.62
CA GLU A 122 -5.52 -26.40 26.93
C GLU A 122 -5.42 -27.86 27.38
N GLY A 123 -4.22 -28.29 27.78
CA GLY A 123 -3.92 -29.68 28.15
C GLY A 123 -3.53 -30.59 26.97
N ALA A 124 -3.67 -30.13 25.73
CA ALA A 124 -3.13 -30.87 24.58
C ALA A 124 -1.60 -30.86 24.58
N ALA A 125 -1.02 -31.96 24.10
CA ALA A 125 0.42 -32.12 23.94
C ALA A 125 0.97 -31.06 22.98
N GLY A 126 1.92 -30.24 23.43
CA GLY A 126 2.51 -29.16 22.62
C GLY A 126 1.79 -27.81 22.68
N SER A 127 0.70 -27.65 23.44
CA SER A 127 -0.02 -26.38 23.58
C SER A 127 0.85 -25.22 24.11
N ALA A 128 1.76 -25.49 25.05
CA ALA A 128 2.72 -24.51 25.54
C ALA A 128 3.75 -24.12 24.47
N THR A 129 4.30 -25.11 23.76
CA THR A 129 5.23 -24.89 22.64
C THR A 129 4.57 -24.06 21.54
N ALA A 130 3.32 -24.36 21.19
CA ALA A 130 2.57 -23.62 20.18
C ALA A 130 2.37 -22.15 20.55
N ARG A 131 2.07 -21.84 21.82
CA ARG A 131 2.00 -20.47 22.31
C ARG A 131 3.35 -19.76 22.22
N ASN A 132 4.42 -20.42 22.65
CA ASN A 132 5.77 -19.86 22.58
C ASN A 132 6.20 -19.62 21.13
N ALA A 133 5.89 -20.55 20.21
CA ALA A 133 6.19 -20.42 18.79
C ALA A 133 5.43 -19.25 18.14
N LEU A 134 4.15 -19.07 18.45
CA LEU A 134 3.38 -17.91 18.00
C LEU A 134 3.97 -16.60 18.53
N GLN A 135 4.35 -16.56 19.81
CA GLN A 135 4.96 -15.37 20.42
C GLN A 135 6.33 -15.03 19.81
N ALA A 136 7.17 -16.04 19.58
CA ALA A 136 8.45 -15.87 18.89
C ALA A 136 8.22 -15.32 17.47
N LYS A 137 7.33 -15.95 16.70
CA LYS A 137 7.01 -15.52 15.33
C LYS A 137 6.47 -14.09 15.26
N ARG A 138 5.63 -13.66 16.22
CA ARG A 138 5.19 -12.26 16.31
C ARG A 138 6.37 -11.33 16.49
N SER A 139 7.28 -11.67 17.39
CA SER A 139 8.49 -10.88 17.67
C SER A 139 9.36 -10.77 16.42
N ASP A 140 9.61 -11.89 15.74
CA ASP A 140 10.40 -11.93 14.50
C ASP A 140 9.76 -11.10 13.38
N LEU A 141 8.44 -11.14 13.22
CA LEU A 141 7.72 -10.32 12.24
C LEU A 141 7.85 -8.82 12.55
N VAL A 142 7.72 -8.45 13.82
CA VAL A 142 7.91 -7.06 14.25
C VAL A 142 9.37 -6.64 14.06
N GLU A 143 10.35 -7.47 14.39
CA GLU A 143 11.77 -7.15 14.16
C GLU A 143 12.08 -7.00 12.67
N ALA A 144 11.54 -7.89 11.83
CA ALA A 144 11.73 -7.85 10.39
C ALA A 144 11.12 -6.60 9.72
N LEU A 145 10.03 -6.03 10.25
CA LEU A 145 9.52 -4.74 9.79
C LEU A 145 10.50 -3.58 10.00
N PHE A 146 11.42 -3.72 10.96
CA PHE A 146 12.45 -2.73 11.30
C PHE A 146 13.83 -3.16 10.82
N ALA A 147 13.94 -4.18 9.97
CA ALA A 147 15.20 -4.59 9.38
C ALA A 147 15.73 -3.53 8.41
N ALA A 148 17.06 -3.41 8.29
CA ALA A 148 17.70 -2.52 7.31
C ALA A 148 17.36 -2.88 5.85
N GLU A 149 17.15 -4.16 5.57
CA GLU A 149 16.84 -4.66 4.23
C GLU A 149 15.36 -4.47 3.88
N ASN A 150 15.10 -3.77 2.76
CA ASN A 150 13.73 -3.53 2.30
C ASN A 150 12.96 -4.82 1.96
N ALA A 151 13.65 -5.86 1.49
CA ALA A 151 13.04 -7.16 1.18
C ALA A 151 12.44 -7.81 2.44
N SER A 152 13.17 -7.83 3.55
CA SER A 152 12.70 -8.37 4.84
C SER A 152 11.49 -7.61 5.35
N ARG A 153 11.52 -6.27 5.25
CA ARG A 153 10.39 -5.43 5.65
C ARG A 153 9.13 -5.72 4.83
N LEU A 154 9.28 -5.81 3.51
CA LEU A 154 8.16 -6.09 2.61
C LEU A 154 7.57 -7.48 2.84
N GLN A 155 8.42 -8.48 3.04
CA GLN A 155 8.00 -9.85 3.35
C GLN A 155 7.23 -9.89 4.67
N ALA A 156 7.75 -9.27 5.73
CA ALA A 156 7.08 -9.19 7.02
C ALA A 156 5.75 -8.44 6.93
N ALA A 157 5.72 -7.29 6.24
CA ALA A 157 4.50 -6.52 6.04
C ALA A 157 3.41 -7.34 5.33
N THR A 158 3.79 -8.02 4.25
CA THR A 158 2.88 -8.88 3.50
C THR A 158 2.36 -10.04 4.34
N GLU A 159 3.23 -10.71 5.10
CA GLU A 159 2.83 -11.81 5.97
C GLU A 159 1.85 -11.33 7.05
N ILE A 160 2.12 -10.18 7.69
CA ILE A 160 1.25 -9.58 8.70
C ILE A 160 -0.12 -9.26 8.12
N MET A 161 -0.16 -8.57 6.98
CA MET A 161 -1.41 -8.16 6.33
C MET A 161 -2.28 -9.37 5.94
N GLN A 162 -1.66 -10.46 5.49
CA GLN A 162 -2.37 -11.65 5.02
C GLN A 162 -2.80 -12.58 6.17
N ASN A 163 -1.95 -12.77 7.17
CA ASN A 163 -2.10 -13.88 8.11
C ASN A 163 -2.33 -13.43 9.56
N TRP A 164 -1.98 -12.20 9.90
CA TRP A 164 -1.96 -11.72 11.30
C TRP A 164 -2.88 -10.53 11.59
N SER A 165 -3.69 -10.10 10.61
CA SER A 165 -4.61 -8.96 10.74
C SER A 165 -5.67 -9.05 11.86
N ALA A 166 -5.92 -10.26 12.37
CA ALA A 166 -6.83 -10.49 13.49
C ALA A 166 -6.12 -10.78 14.83
N ASP A 167 -4.79 -10.71 14.87
CA ASP A 167 -3.99 -11.07 16.04
C ASP A 167 -3.76 -9.85 16.95
N GLU A 168 -4.42 -9.85 18.11
CA GLU A 168 -4.34 -8.75 19.09
C GLU A 168 -2.96 -8.64 19.75
N GLU A 169 -2.31 -9.77 20.03
CA GLU A 169 -0.98 -9.78 20.64
C GLU A 169 0.06 -9.18 19.68
N LEU A 170 -0.02 -9.47 18.38
CA LEU A 170 0.85 -8.84 17.38
C LEU A 170 0.64 -7.33 17.33
N LEU A 171 -0.61 -6.86 17.34
CA LEU A 171 -0.89 -5.43 17.35
C LEU A 171 -0.23 -4.76 18.56
N HIS A 172 -0.31 -5.38 19.74
CA HIS A 172 0.34 -4.85 20.93
C HIS A 172 1.86 -4.73 20.76
N VAL A 173 2.53 -5.78 20.28
CA VAL A 173 3.99 -5.79 20.05
C VAL A 173 4.40 -4.75 19.00
N LEU A 174 3.61 -4.55 17.94
CA LEU A 174 3.83 -3.52 16.92
C LEU A 174 3.77 -2.10 17.50
N LEU A 175 2.74 -1.82 18.30
CA LEU A 175 2.53 -0.53 18.94
C LEU A 175 3.64 -0.24 19.96
N GLU A 176 4.03 -1.25 20.75
CA GLU A 176 5.11 -1.13 21.73
C GLU A 176 6.44 -0.84 21.04
N ARG A 177 6.81 -1.61 20.00
CA ARG A 177 8.05 -1.42 19.24
C ARG A 177 8.09 -0.05 18.57
N SER A 178 7.00 0.37 17.93
CA SER A 178 6.88 1.68 17.29
C SER A 178 6.96 2.81 18.32
N GLY A 179 6.30 2.64 19.46
CA GLY A 179 6.34 3.59 20.57
C GLY A 179 7.76 3.80 21.11
N ARG A 180 8.55 2.71 21.23
CA ARG A 180 9.98 2.78 21.58
C ARG A 180 10.79 3.58 20.55
N CYS A 181 10.66 3.27 19.26
CA CYS A 181 11.34 4.01 18.19
C CYS A 181 10.96 5.50 18.14
N LEU A 182 9.72 5.85 18.49
CA LEU A 182 9.25 7.24 18.54
C LEU A 182 9.65 7.98 19.82
N SER A 183 10.05 7.25 20.88
CA SER A 183 10.53 7.84 22.14
C SER A 183 12.03 8.06 22.13
N ASP A 184 12.78 7.08 21.62
CA ASP A 184 14.24 7.12 21.59
C ASP A 184 14.72 7.72 20.27
N HIS A 185 14.94 9.03 20.28
CA HIS A 185 15.44 9.81 19.12
C HIS A 185 16.86 9.45 18.64
N GLY A 186 17.50 8.40 19.18
CA GLY A 186 18.93 8.14 18.99
C GLY A 186 19.39 6.72 18.66
N VAL A 187 18.53 5.69 18.54
CA VAL A 187 19.03 4.31 18.81
C VAL A 187 18.97 3.30 17.66
N ALA A 188 18.29 3.55 16.52
CA ALA A 188 18.44 2.63 15.38
C ALA A 188 18.33 3.33 14.02
N PRO A 189 19.25 3.07 13.06
CA PRO A 189 19.20 3.64 11.71
C PRO A 189 17.90 3.31 10.97
N ASP A 190 17.18 2.26 11.41
CA ASP A 190 16.04 1.70 10.69
C ASP A 190 14.67 2.08 11.31
N CYS A 191 14.62 2.92 12.35
CA CYS A 191 13.36 3.28 13.01
C CYS A 191 12.40 4.06 12.09
N ALA A 192 12.90 4.94 11.23
CA ALA A 192 12.03 5.72 10.33
C ALA A 192 11.30 4.81 9.33
N ASP A 193 12.04 3.89 8.72
CA ASP A 193 11.51 2.90 7.78
C ASP A 193 10.56 1.92 8.49
N GLY A 194 10.92 1.44 9.68
CA GLY A 194 10.07 0.55 10.47
C GLY A 194 8.78 1.21 10.96
N ILE A 195 8.80 2.50 11.32
CA ILE A 195 7.59 3.27 11.63
C ILE A 195 6.71 3.40 10.38
N TYR A 196 7.30 3.74 9.23
CA TYR A 196 6.57 3.80 7.98
C TYR A 196 5.87 2.47 7.67
N GLN A 197 6.59 1.35 7.78
CA GLN A 197 6.04 0.02 7.51
C GLN A 197 5.01 -0.40 8.56
N THR A 198 5.20 -0.04 9.82
CA THR A 198 4.19 -0.34 10.84
C THR A 198 2.88 0.41 10.55
N VAL A 199 2.97 1.70 10.24
CA VAL A 199 1.77 2.51 9.91
C VAL A 199 1.10 2.03 8.63
N SER A 200 1.86 1.49 7.66
CA SER A 200 1.28 0.95 6.42
C SER A 200 0.53 -0.37 6.61
N VAL A 201 0.94 -1.22 7.56
CA VAL A 201 0.24 -2.50 7.84
C VAL A 201 -0.94 -2.35 8.79
N LEU A 202 -0.94 -1.37 9.71
CA LEU A 202 -2.03 -1.20 10.68
C LEU A 202 -3.45 -1.14 10.04
N PRO A 203 -3.68 -0.46 8.90
CA PRO A 203 -4.98 -0.47 8.23
C PRO A 203 -5.52 -1.84 7.79
N SER A 204 -4.67 -2.88 7.68
CA SER A 204 -5.12 -4.23 7.33
C SER A 204 -5.72 -4.98 8.50
N PHE A 205 -5.50 -4.53 9.74
CA PHE A 205 -6.07 -5.18 10.91
C PHE A 205 -7.59 -5.08 10.92
N THR A 206 -8.25 -6.07 11.52
CA THR A 206 -9.72 -6.11 11.55
C THR A 206 -10.30 -4.86 12.21
N HIS A 207 -11.39 -4.31 11.67
CA HIS A 207 -12.00 -3.08 12.18
C HIS A 207 -12.35 -3.18 13.67
N ARG A 208 -12.81 -4.35 14.14
CA ARG A 208 -13.09 -4.59 15.56
C ARG A 208 -11.85 -4.36 16.43
N LEU A 209 -10.70 -4.89 16.00
CA LEU A 209 -9.46 -4.77 16.74
C LEU A 209 -8.93 -3.33 16.71
N LEU A 210 -9.03 -2.66 15.55
CA LEU A 210 -8.70 -1.25 15.41
C LEU A 210 -9.55 -0.34 16.31
N GLN A 211 -10.85 -0.61 16.44
CA GLN A 211 -11.73 0.14 17.34
C GLN A 211 -11.42 -0.13 18.82
N ALA A 212 -11.09 -1.38 19.17
CA ALA A 212 -10.72 -1.74 20.54
C ALA A 212 -9.45 -1.02 21.02
N HIS A 213 -8.48 -0.80 20.11
CA HIS A 213 -7.19 -0.13 20.38
C HIS A 213 -7.14 1.30 19.82
N LYS A 214 -8.30 1.94 19.62
CA LYS A 214 -8.39 3.30 19.05
C LYS A 214 -7.58 4.34 19.84
N PRO A 215 -7.60 4.37 21.20
CA PRO A 215 -6.81 5.33 21.97
C PRO A 215 -5.30 5.22 21.71
N GLU A 216 -4.76 4.00 21.67
CA GLU A 216 -3.36 3.70 21.42
C GLU A 216 -2.95 4.10 20.00
N LEU A 217 -3.80 3.79 19.01
CA LEU A 217 -3.59 4.16 17.61
C LEU A 217 -3.62 5.68 17.42
N GLN A 218 -4.54 6.40 18.08
CA GLN A 218 -4.55 7.86 18.07
C GLN A 218 -3.31 8.46 18.73
N ALA A 219 -2.83 7.86 19.82
CA ALA A 219 -1.60 8.28 20.48
C ALA A 219 -0.38 8.09 19.57
N LEU A 220 -0.32 6.97 18.84
CA LEU A 220 0.70 6.71 17.82
C LEU A 220 0.67 7.77 16.71
N LEU A 221 -0.51 8.02 16.12
CA LEU A 221 -0.68 8.99 15.03
C LEU A 221 -0.22 10.39 15.39
N ARG A 222 -0.48 10.83 16.63
CA ARG A 222 -0.04 12.16 17.12
C ARG A 222 1.48 12.28 17.25
N ARG A 223 2.18 11.16 17.42
CA ARG A 223 3.63 11.10 17.61
C ARG A 223 4.40 10.90 16.31
N LEU A 224 3.71 10.69 15.17
CA LEU A 224 4.39 10.45 13.90
C LEU A 224 5.27 11.63 13.47
N PRO A 225 6.43 11.36 12.83
CA PRO A 225 7.34 12.39 12.38
C PRO A 225 6.72 13.21 11.24
N ARG A 226 6.45 14.49 11.50
CA ARG A 226 5.80 15.41 10.55
C ARG A 226 6.63 15.70 9.30
N ASN A 227 7.94 15.45 9.35
CA ASN A 227 8.87 15.65 8.25
C ASN A 227 8.89 14.49 7.23
N SER A 228 8.10 13.42 7.43
CA SER A 228 7.95 12.32 6.46
C SER A 228 6.56 12.34 5.81
N PRO A 229 6.41 12.91 4.59
CA PRO A 229 5.13 12.95 3.89
C PRO A 229 4.53 11.57 3.64
N LEU A 230 5.37 10.57 3.37
CA LEU A 230 4.95 9.19 3.13
C LEU A 230 4.35 8.56 4.38
N THR A 231 5.03 8.68 5.52
CA THR A 231 4.53 8.17 6.81
C THR A 231 3.24 8.88 7.22
N MET A 232 3.16 10.21 7.03
CA MET A 232 1.95 10.97 7.31
C MET A 232 0.78 10.57 6.39
N GLY A 233 1.05 10.28 5.11
CA GLY A 233 0.05 9.76 4.17
C GLY A 233 -0.56 8.45 4.64
N GLN A 234 0.28 7.49 5.08
CA GLN A 234 -0.21 6.24 5.66
C GLN A 234 -0.95 6.47 6.99
N GLY A 235 -0.48 7.43 7.79
CA GLY A 235 -1.15 7.84 9.02
C GLY A 235 -2.57 8.36 8.78
N ALA A 236 -2.79 9.11 7.70
CA ALA A 236 -4.13 9.56 7.31
C ALA A 236 -5.05 8.40 6.87
N VAL A 237 -4.50 7.40 6.17
CA VAL A 237 -5.25 6.19 5.81
C VAL A 237 -5.68 5.43 7.07
N LEU A 238 -4.78 5.27 8.04
CA LEU A 238 -5.11 4.65 9.33
C LEU A 238 -6.14 5.47 10.11
N ALA A 239 -6.00 6.80 10.15
CA ALA A 239 -6.96 7.69 10.80
C ALA A 239 -8.38 7.47 10.27
N GLY A 240 -8.56 7.42 8.95
CA GLY A 240 -9.86 7.16 8.33
C GLY A 240 -10.43 5.76 8.57
N LYS A 241 -9.61 4.79 9.03
CA LYS A 241 -10.07 3.43 9.40
C LYS A 241 -10.51 3.30 10.85
N ILE A 242 -10.00 4.17 11.72
CA ILE A 242 -10.31 4.18 13.16
C ILE A 242 -11.38 5.21 13.53
N GLU A 243 -11.71 6.15 12.64
CA GLU A 243 -12.87 7.04 12.77
C GLU A 243 -14.18 6.25 12.70
#